data_AF-A0A1F3SPN7-F1
#
_entry.id   AF-A0A1F3SPN7-F1
#
_cell.length_a   1.000
_cell.length_b   1.000
_cell.length_c   1.000
_cell.angle_alpha   90.00
_cell.angle_beta   90.00
_cell.angle_gamma   90.00
#
_symmetry.space_group_name_H-M   'P 1'
#
loop_
_entity.id
_entity.type
_entity.pdbx_description
1 polymer ?
#
loop_
_entity_poly.entity_id
_entity_poly.type
_entity_poly.pdbx_seq_one_letter_code
_entity_poly.pdbx_strand_id
1 'polypeptide(L)'
;MTQVEFGKVKEEVVEYCYNENKTKLLSKSCYQPKCKALNVIKKYKFTELFSQVGKPGFKLCRELKGTPQIIEFYVDKKPYKLDRCLFSDGSFVDTDHLLSQYLER
;
A
#
# COMPACT_ATOMS: atom_id res chain seq x y z
N MET A 1 18.68 -26.63 -19.93
CA MET A 1 17.77 -25.63 -20.50
C MET A 1 16.86 -25.16 -19.39
N THR A 2 17.10 -23.97 -18.84
CA THR A 2 16.40 -23.45 -17.66
C THR A 2 15.13 -22.74 -18.13
N GLN A 3 13.97 -23.33 -17.86
CA GLN A 3 12.68 -22.70 -18.15
C GLN A 3 12.46 -21.54 -17.18
N VAL A 4 12.14 -20.38 -17.73
CA VAL A 4 11.77 -19.18 -16.99
C VAL A 4 10.30 -19.30 -16.59
N GLU A 5 10.00 -19.37 -15.29
CA GLU A 5 8.62 -19.27 -14.79
C GLU A 5 8.19 -17.79 -14.73
N PHE A 6 7.68 -17.27 -15.85
CA PHE A 6 6.91 -16.02 -15.86
C PHE A 6 5.45 -16.32 -15.47
N GLY A 7 4.91 -15.59 -14.50
CA GLY A 7 3.45 -15.37 -14.41
C GLY A 7 2.63 -16.15 -13.36
N LYS A 8 3.22 -16.64 -12.25
CA LYS A 8 2.39 -17.14 -11.13
C LYS A 8 1.73 -15.97 -10.41
N VAL A 9 0.43 -15.76 -10.66
CA VAL A 9 -0.41 -14.89 -9.83
C VAL A 9 -0.38 -15.46 -8.41
N LYS A 10 0.19 -14.72 -7.47
CA LYS A 10 0.25 -15.13 -6.07
C LYS A 10 -1.06 -14.73 -5.41
N GLU A 11 -1.95 -15.69 -5.24
CA GLU A 11 -3.17 -15.51 -4.48
C GLU A 11 -2.86 -15.61 -2.98
N GLU A 12 -3.24 -14.59 -2.21
CA GLU A 12 -3.05 -14.55 -0.76
C GLU A 12 -4.39 -14.23 -0.10
N VAL A 13 -4.77 -15.03 0.90
CA VAL A 13 -5.92 -14.74 1.76
C VAL A 13 -5.43 -13.93 2.95
N VAL A 14 -5.94 -12.71 3.10
CA VAL A 14 -5.57 -11.80 4.19
C VAL A 14 -6.81 -11.16 4.78
N GLU A 15 -6.78 -10.85 6.08
CA GLU A 15 -7.82 -10.03 6.71
C GLU A 15 -7.57 -8.54 6.46
N TYR A 16 -8.55 -7.83 5.90
CA TYR A 16 -8.44 -6.42 5.53
C TYR A 16 -9.67 -5.60 5.87
N CYS A 17 -9.46 -4.30 6.03
CA CYS A 17 -10.50 -3.28 6.15
C CYS A 17 -10.49 -2.41 4.88
N TYR A 18 -11.66 -1.95 4.47
CA TYR A 18 -11.84 -1.00 3.38
C TYR A 18 -12.89 0.06 3.73
N ASN A 19 -12.87 1.20 3.04
CA ASN A 19 -13.94 2.19 3.13
C ASN A 19 -15.13 1.83 2.23
N GLU A 20 -16.30 2.42 2.45
CA GLU A 20 -17.53 2.13 1.69
C GLU A 20 -17.32 2.18 0.17
N ASN A 21 -16.54 3.16 -0.30
CA ASN A 21 -16.22 3.37 -1.72
C ASN A 21 -15.10 2.46 -2.27
N LYS A 22 -14.54 1.57 -1.47
CA LYS A 22 -13.46 0.62 -1.83
C LYS A 22 -12.20 1.28 -2.40
N THR A 23 -11.97 2.55 -2.07
CA THR A 23 -10.78 3.32 -2.48
C THR A 23 -9.66 3.27 -1.44
N LYS A 24 -9.94 2.76 -0.25
CA LYS A 24 -8.95 2.54 0.80
C LYS A 24 -8.91 1.07 1.16
N LEU A 25 -7.71 0.53 1.32
CA LEU A 25 -7.48 -0.85 1.73
C LEU A 25 -6.32 -0.90 2.71
N LEU A 26 -6.57 -1.44 3.90
CA LEU A 26 -5.53 -1.61 4.90
C LEU A 26 -5.66 -2.96 5.59
N SER A 27 -4.52 -3.53 5.97
CA SER A 27 -4.47 -4.69 6.86
C SER A 27 -5.21 -4.37 8.17
N LYS A 28 -5.89 -5.35 8.76
CA LYS A 28 -6.63 -5.17 10.02
C LYS A 28 -5.74 -4.63 11.15
N SER A 29 -4.46 -5.01 11.16
CA SER A 29 -3.44 -4.46 12.08
C SER A 29 -3.24 -2.94 11.98
N CYS A 30 -3.60 -2.34 10.84
CA CYS A 30 -3.47 -0.90 10.59
C CYS A 30 -4.75 -0.09 10.89
N TYR A 31 -5.85 -0.72 11.29
CA TYR A 31 -7.12 -0.03 11.53
C TYR A 31 -7.09 0.93 12.75
N GLN A 32 -6.17 0.72 13.70
CA GLN A 32 -6.04 1.54 14.92
C GLN A 32 -4.66 2.18 15.09
N PRO A 33 -4.14 2.90 14.07
CA PRO A 33 -2.72 3.32 13.90
C PRO A 33 -1.59 2.49 14.51
N LYS A 34 -1.82 1.22 14.86
CA LYS A 34 -0.90 0.39 15.64
C LYS A 34 0.13 -0.35 14.79
N CYS A 35 -0.03 -0.32 13.47
CA CYS A 35 0.91 -0.98 12.58
C CYS A 35 2.13 -0.10 12.29
N LYS A 36 3.28 -0.74 12.06
CA LYS A 36 4.54 -0.04 11.75
C LYS A 36 4.40 0.90 10.55
N ALA A 37 3.53 0.58 9.60
CA ALA A 37 3.24 1.40 8.42
C ALA A 37 2.72 2.81 8.73
N LEU A 38 2.05 3.00 9.87
CA LEU A 38 1.39 4.25 10.25
C LEU A 38 2.05 4.91 11.46
N ASN A 39 3.18 4.37 11.93
CA ASN A 39 4.00 5.01 12.95
C ASN A 39 4.84 6.11 12.27
N VAL A 40 4.27 7.31 12.16
CA VAL A 40 4.88 8.44 11.45
C VAL A 40 6.12 8.95 12.19
N ILE A 41 7.29 8.59 11.71
CA ILE A 41 8.59 9.03 12.28
C ILE A 41 9.03 10.39 11.69
N LYS A 42 8.57 10.70 10.48
CA LYS A 42 8.91 11.92 9.74
C LYS A 42 7.73 12.34 8.85
N LYS A 43 7.55 13.66 8.69
CA LYS A 43 6.66 14.24 7.69
C LYS A 43 7.43 14.71 6.46
N TYR A 44 6.76 14.71 5.32
CA TYR A 44 7.33 15.07 4.03
C TYR A 44 6.61 16.27 3.44
N LYS A 45 7.38 17.16 2.81
CA LYS A 45 6.81 18.26 2.03
C LYS A 45 6.19 17.72 0.76
N PHE A 46 5.12 18.36 0.30
CA PHE A 46 4.48 18.02 -0.96
C PHE A 46 5.49 18.01 -2.12
N THR A 47 6.38 19.00 -2.18
CA THR A 47 7.41 19.09 -3.22
C THR A 47 8.39 17.92 -3.19
N GLU A 48 8.69 17.33 -2.03
CA GLU A 48 9.62 16.18 -1.93
C GLU A 48 9.02 14.90 -2.55
N LEU A 49 7.71 14.71 -2.41
CA LEU A 49 7.01 13.51 -2.88
C LEU A 49 6.50 13.63 -4.32
N PHE A 50 6.13 14.84 -4.77
CA PHE A 50 5.49 15.08 -6.07
C PHE A 50 6.41 15.67 -7.15
N SER A 51 7.67 16.01 -6.84
CA SER A 51 8.62 16.59 -7.82
C SER A 51 9.29 15.57 -8.76
N GLN A 52 9.06 14.27 -8.56
CA GLN A 52 9.75 13.22 -9.30
C GLN A 52 8.78 12.40 -10.15
N VAL A 53 9.30 11.81 -11.23
CA VAL A 53 8.53 10.95 -12.15
C VAL A 53 8.05 9.69 -11.44
N GLY A 54 6.74 9.41 -11.49
CA GLY A 54 6.09 8.21 -10.93
C GLY A 54 4.98 8.53 -9.93
N LYS A 55 4.38 7.49 -9.32
CA LYS A 55 3.37 7.66 -8.26
C LYS A 55 4.05 8.06 -6.93
N PRO A 56 3.71 9.22 -6.33
CA PRO A 56 4.27 9.67 -5.05
C PRO A 56 4.14 8.63 -3.93
N GLY A 57 3.02 7.92 -3.87
CA GLY A 57 2.77 6.90 -2.86
C GLY A 57 3.70 5.69 -2.98
N PHE A 58 4.17 5.35 -4.19
CA PHE A 58 5.15 4.28 -4.39
C PHE A 58 6.52 4.71 -3.89
N LYS A 59 6.87 5.98 -4.08
CA LYS A 59 8.12 6.54 -3.57
C LYS A 59 8.11 6.51 -2.04
N LEU A 60 7.08 7.07 -1.41
CA LEU A 60 6.93 7.04 0.05
C LEU A 60 6.99 5.61 0.57
N CYS A 61 6.30 4.67 -0.07
CA CYS A 61 6.36 3.26 0.29
C CYS A 61 7.80 2.71 0.34
N ARG A 62 8.61 2.99 -0.69
CA ARG A 62 10.02 2.56 -0.75
C ARG A 62 10.86 3.21 0.33
N GLU A 63 10.65 4.49 0.62
CA GLU A 63 11.37 5.21 1.68
C GLU A 63 11.07 4.64 3.07
N LEU A 64 9.84 4.18 3.28
CA LEU A 64 9.43 3.47 4.50
C LEU A 64 9.83 1.99 4.51
N LYS A 65 10.73 1.57 3.60
CA LYS A 65 11.20 0.19 3.43
C LYS A 65 10.08 -0.82 3.14
N GLY A 66 8.98 -0.35 2.57
CA GLY A 66 7.90 -1.17 2.06
C GLY A 66 8.08 -1.51 0.58
N THR A 67 7.26 -2.46 0.12
CA THR A 67 7.19 -2.91 -1.27
C THR A 67 5.89 -2.41 -1.89
N PRO A 68 5.95 -1.50 -2.89
CA PRO A 68 4.74 -1.04 -3.57
C PRO A 68 4.19 -2.16 -4.45
N GLN A 69 2.88 -2.38 -4.40
CA GLN A 69 2.18 -3.41 -5.15
C GLN A 69 0.91 -2.84 -5.77
N ILE A 70 0.63 -3.23 -7.01
CA ILE A 70 -0.71 -3.11 -7.59
C ILE A 70 -1.39 -4.45 -7.35
N ILE A 71 -2.54 -4.44 -6.70
CA ILE A 71 -3.30 -5.64 -6.39
C ILE A 71 -4.70 -5.58 -6.98
N GLU A 72 -5.26 -6.76 -7.24
CA GLU A 72 -6.68 -6.95 -7.48
C GLU A 72 -7.25 -7.68 -6.26
N PHE A 73 -8.36 -7.19 -5.71
CA PHE A 73 -9.05 -7.81 -4.58
C PHE A 73 -10.55 -7.89 -4.88
N TYR A 74 -11.23 -8.85 -4.26
CA TYR A 74 -12.63 -9.13 -4.53
C TYR A 74 -13.50 -8.74 -3.32
N VAL A 75 -14.58 -8.02 -3.57
CA VAL A 75 -15.63 -7.76 -2.57
C VAL A 75 -16.96 -8.15 -3.19
N ASP A 76 -17.71 -9.05 -2.55
CA ASP A 76 -18.99 -9.57 -3.07
C ASP A 76 -18.89 -10.04 -4.54
N LYS A 77 -17.80 -10.75 -4.86
CA LYS A 77 -17.45 -11.24 -6.21
C LYS A 77 -17.16 -10.15 -7.26
N LYS A 78 -17.06 -8.87 -6.87
CA LYS A 78 -16.62 -7.78 -7.76
C LYS A 78 -15.13 -7.51 -7.59
N PRO A 79 -14.34 -7.48 -8.69
CA PRO A 79 -12.93 -7.15 -8.63
C PRO A 79 -12.73 -5.64 -8.47
N TYR A 80 -11.75 -5.28 -7.66
CA TYR A 80 -11.28 -3.91 -7.45
C TYR A 80 -9.78 -3.90 -7.58
N LYS A 81 -9.23 -2.87 -8.24
CA LYS A 81 -7.80 -2.67 -8.36
C LYS A 81 -7.39 -1.45 -7.55
N LEU A 82 -6.37 -1.61 -6.73
CA LEU A 82 -5.72 -0.50 -6.06
C LEU A 82 -4.22 -0.73 -5.96
N ASP A 83 -3.53 0.30 -5.51
CA ASP A 83 -2.18 0.17 -5.03
C ASP A 83 -2.04 0.22 -3.50
N ARG A 84 -1.18 -0.66 -3.00
CA ARG A 84 -0.81 -0.75 -1.57
C ARG A 84 0.69 -0.72 -1.38
N CYS A 85 1.10 -0.36 -0.18
CA CYS A 85 2.44 -0.59 0.33
C CYS A 85 2.42 -1.80 1.27
N LEU A 86 3.20 -2.84 0.95
CA LEU A 86 3.39 -4.03 1.78
C LEU A 86 4.67 -3.90 2.62
N PHE A 87 4.57 -4.09 3.93
CA PHE A 87 5.69 -4.00 4.87
C PHE A 87 6.24 -5.39 5.22
N SER A 88 7.44 -5.43 5.77
CA SER A 88 8.15 -6.68 6.10
C SER A 88 7.47 -7.52 7.19
N ASP A 89 6.59 -6.91 8.00
CA ASP A 89 5.76 -7.59 8.98
C ASP A 89 4.45 -8.13 8.40
N GLY A 90 4.26 -8.04 7.08
CA GLY A 90 3.04 -8.45 6.37
C GLY A 90 1.90 -7.44 6.46
N SER A 91 2.05 -6.36 7.22
CA SER A 91 1.06 -5.29 7.23
C SER A 91 1.07 -4.55 5.90
N PHE A 92 -0.07 -3.98 5.53
CA PHE A 92 -0.18 -3.14 4.35
C PHE A 92 -1.18 -2.02 4.51
N VAL A 93 -0.99 -0.98 3.70
CA VAL A 93 -1.83 0.22 3.63
C VAL A 93 -1.91 0.69 2.18
N ASP A 94 -3.07 1.15 1.72
CA ASP A 94 -3.19 1.81 0.43
C ASP A 94 -2.29 3.06 0.37
N THR A 95 -1.72 3.31 -0.79
CA THR A 95 -0.68 4.33 -0.97
C THR A 95 -1.22 5.75 -0.81
N ASP A 96 -2.49 6.00 -1.14
CA ASP A 96 -3.15 7.29 -0.98
C ASP A 96 -3.38 7.60 0.51
N HIS A 97 -3.82 6.61 1.28
CA HIS A 97 -3.94 6.74 2.73
C HIS A 97 -2.56 6.95 3.37
N LEU A 98 -1.55 6.19 2.94
CA LEU A 98 -0.17 6.37 3.39
C LEU A 98 0.33 7.80 3.15
N LEU A 99 0.13 8.33 1.94
CA LEU A 99 0.46 9.73 1.62
C LEU A 99 -0.24 10.72 2.56
N SER A 100 -1.54 10.53 2.80
CA SER A 100 -2.32 11.41 3.70
C SER A 100 -1.78 11.44 5.13
N GLN A 101 -1.13 10.37 5.58
CA GLN A 101 -0.54 10.29 6.92
C GLN A 101 0.86 10.92 6.99
N TYR A 102 1.62 10.93 5.90
CA TYR A 102 3.02 11.40 5.91
C TYR A 102 3.21 12.81 5.33
N LEU A 103 2.21 13.37 4.66
CA LEU A 103 2.26 14.77 4.22
C LEU A 103 2.19 15.74 5.41
N GLU A 104 3.01 16.79 5.33
CA GLU A 104 2.86 18.00 6.14
C GLU A 104 1.52 18.68 5.79
N ARG A 105 0.82 19.18 6.81
CA ARG A 105 -0.44 19.93 6.65
C ARG A 105 -0.16 21.42 6.77
#